data_AF-A0A8C1FZJ3-F1
#
_entry.id   AF-A0A8C1FZJ3-F1
#
_cell.length_a   1.000
_cell.length_b   1.000
_cell.length_c   1.000
_cell.angle_alpha   90.00
_cell.angle_beta   90.00
_cell.angle_gamma   90.00
#
_symmetry.space_group_name_H-M   'P 1'
#
loop_
_entity.id
_entity.type
_entity.pdbx_description
1 polymer ?
#
loop_
_entity_poly.entity_id
_entity_poly.type
_entity_poly.pdbx_seq_one_letter_code
_entity_poly.pdbx_strand_id
1 'polypeptide(L)'
;MSDFGVSSLEGMLDAVKVLAFAVQEGKVAVHCHAGLGRTGVLIACYLVYTCRISASEAVHYVRIRRPCSIQTRSQISLVFDFARLVGSQLAQYPCLNMRHGSSFSLRQYLLRQALLLHGDEARTLKHTPKILHVLCSMLIALTQGAPSPPEVQRELEKRLNISALKKTVKVTLLKRNLPALKERRGSCRAYSCESWDEPFGFLERKRDVLLNKRSYSESDLSKITIIEDFMFSRYSPQSGGHHKISNGEIVPSKDQRIPTESQKSPQTPMTDQRNGTTEKHSPNPPSAPHPQNENVNKKTKCTTKKPQAYLKFSSNIELRLEHPTSAQSSLSRAVAKAMAQQRPPLDTVLKKAAVLQDELNLSECGWATLVMETDPDVLSTLLWIWLDKLKDPVLSKGDIERLTSTWPAQNLHNISLQKYQRHTICCLLDCVGQVAVRCPQFEHAILHRLIRALTRRPPEEIERNNILLQVLRATMREQYLHNHYPNTTTPSQC
;
A
#
# COMPACT_ATOMS: atom_id res chain seq x y z
N MET A 1 16.18 -7.83 -15.18
CA MET A 1 17.21 -6.81 -15.51
C MET A 1 18.39 -7.48 -16.20
N SER A 2 18.68 -7.11 -17.45
CA SER A 2 19.99 -7.31 -18.09
C SER A 2 21.11 -6.64 -17.27
N ASP A 3 22.37 -7.00 -17.47
CA ASP A 3 23.46 -6.36 -16.72
C ASP A 3 23.75 -4.95 -17.22
N PHE A 4 24.19 -4.07 -16.31
CA PHE A 4 24.31 -2.60 -16.45
C PHE A 4 23.01 -1.84 -16.81
N GLY A 5 22.05 -2.47 -17.48
CA GLY A 5 20.74 -1.93 -17.81
C GLY A 5 19.79 -1.73 -16.62
N VAL A 6 18.59 -1.25 -16.94
CA VAL A 6 17.49 -0.98 -15.99
C VAL A 6 16.27 -1.85 -16.30
N SER A 7 15.39 -2.07 -15.30
CA SER A 7 14.03 -2.62 -15.54
C SER A 7 13.09 -1.51 -16.00
N SER A 8 11.93 -1.89 -16.54
CA SER A 8 10.76 -0.99 -16.54
C SER A 8 10.38 -0.60 -15.11
N LEU A 9 9.69 0.54 -14.95
CA LEU A 9 9.19 0.98 -13.65
C LEU A 9 8.18 -0.01 -13.05
N GLU A 10 7.38 -0.65 -13.90
CA GLU A 10 6.42 -1.70 -13.53
C GLU A 10 7.15 -2.94 -12.94
N GLY A 11 8.13 -3.49 -13.67
CA GLY A 11 8.91 -4.62 -13.18
C GLY A 11 9.80 -4.30 -11.98
N MET A 12 10.12 -3.02 -11.74
CA MET A 12 10.75 -2.56 -10.50
C MET A 12 9.73 -2.47 -9.35
N LEU A 13 8.51 -2.02 -9.61
CA LEU A 13 7.43 -1.95 -8.63
C LEU A 13 7.00 -3.34 -8.15
N ASP A 14 6.85 -4.30 -9.06
CA ASP A 14 6.49 -5.67 -8.67
C ASP A 14 7.62 -6.36 -7.88
N ALA A 15 8.89 -6.14 -8.25
CA ALA A 15 10.03 -6.59 -7.46
C ALA A 15 10.07 -5.96 -6.05
N VAL A 16 9.73 -4.66 -5.93
CA VAL A 16 9.62 -3.97 -4.65
C VAL A 16 8.45 -4.50 -3.81
N LYS A 17 7.29 -4.79 -4.41
CA LYS A 17 6.14 -5.40 -3.73
C LYS A 17 6.45 -6.80 -3.20
N VAL A 18 7.14 -7.63 -3.98
CA VAL A 18 7.62 -8.96 -3.56
C VAL A 18 8.60 -8.83 -2.40
N LEU A 19 9.55 -7.89 -2.46
CA LEU A 19 10.49 -7.62 -1.37
C LEU A 19 9.78 -7.09 -0.11
N ALA A 20 8.76 -6.24 -0.26
CA ALA A 20 7.98 -5.70 0.85
C ALA A 20 7.11 -6.74 1.56
N PHE A 21 6.61 -7.74 0.82
CA PHE A 21 5.99 -8.93 1.41
C PHE A 21 7.04 -9.83 2.08
N ALA A 22 8.12 -10.20 1.39
CA ALA A 22 9.10 -11.15 1.90
C ALA A 22 9.87 -10.67 3.15
N VAL A 23 9.98 -9.35 3.37
CA VAL A 23 10.54 -8.77 4.62
C VAL A 23 9.60 -8.92 5.83
N GLN A 24 8.29 -9.10 5.61
CA GLN A 24 7.33 -9.43 6.68
C GLN A 24 7.46 -10.90 7.08
N GLU A 25 7.67 -11.79 6.10
CA GLU A 25 7.89 -13.23 6.31
C GLU A 25 9.27 -13.57 6.89
N GLY A 26 10.29 -12.71 6.71
CA GLY A 26 11.59 -12.90 7.36
C GLY A 26 12.78 -12.16 6.74
N LYS A 27 13.96 -12.78 6.84
CA LYS A 27 15.24 -12.21 6.36
C LYS A 27 15.40 -12.44 4.85
N VAL A 28 15.34 -11.36 4.06
CA VAL A 28 15.50 -11.44 2.60
C VAL A 28 16.94 -11.15 2.16
N ALA A 29 17.49 -12.02 1.30
CA ALA A 29 18.74 -11.77 0.59
C ALA A 29 18.44 -11.25 -0.82
N VAL A 30 19.08 -10.13 -1.21
CA VAL A 30 18.96 -9.54 -2.55
C VAL A 30 20.33 -9.55 -3.22
N HIS A 31 20.43 -10.17 -4.41
CA HIS A 31 21.68 -10.25 -5.18
C HIS A 31 21.46 -9.91 -6.66
N CYS A 32 22.55 -9.86 -7.41
CA CYS A 32 22.56 -9.95 -8.87
C CYS A 32 23.80 -10.78 -9.25
N HIS A 33 24.48 -10.49 -10.37
CA HIS A 33 25.74 -11.16 -10.68
C HIS A 33 26.88 -10.68 -9.75
N ALA A 34 27.18 -9.38 -9.72
CA ALA A 34 28.24 -8.81 -8.87
C ALA A 34 27.73 -8.17 -7.55
N GLY A 35 26.42 -8.11 -7.30
CA GLY A 35 25.83 -7.56 -6.07
C GLY A 35 25.95 -6.05 -5.85
N LEU A 36 26.43 -5.29 -6.84
CA LEU A 36 26.69 -3.84 -6.78
C LEU A 36 25.53 -2.99 -7.30
N GLY A 37 25.42 -2.80 -8.63
CA GLY A 37 24.44 -1.92 -9.28
C GLY A 37 22.99 -2.32 -9.06
N ARG A 38 22.54 -3.38 -9.76
CA ARG A 38 21.13 -3.84 -9.77
C ARG A 38 20.56 -4.09 -8.36
N THR A 39 21.34 -4.72 -7.48
CA THR A 39 21.00 -4.94 -6.07
C THR A 39 20.77 -3.63 -5.32
N GLY A 40 21.67 -2.64 -5.48
CA GLY A 40 21.52 -1.33 -4.85
C GLY A 40 20.27 -0.59 -5.29
N VAL A 41 19.92 -0.68 -6.59
CA VAL A 41 18.71 -0.04 -7.16
C VAL A 41 17.44 -0.58 -6.51
N LEU A 42 17.28 -1.91 -6.44
CA LEU A 42 16.08 -2.51 -5.84
C LEU A 42 15.95 -2.14 -4.35
N ILE A 43 17.06 -2.13 -3.59
CA ILE A 43 17.06 -1.71 -2.17
C ILE A 43 16.69 -0.22 -2.04
N ALA A 44 17.18 0.66 -2.93
CA ALA A 44 16.84 2.07 -2.90
C ALA A 44 15.36 2.31 -3.24
N CYS A 45 14.83 1.66 -4.28
CA CYS A 45 13.39 1.72 -4.62
C CYS A 45 12.51 1.19 -3.47
N TYR A 46 12.93 0.11 -2.79
CA TYR A 46 12.24 -0.41 -1.60
C TYR A 46 12.20 0.60 -0.44
N LEU A 47 13.31 1.32 -0.19
CA LEU A 47 13.35 2.36 0.86
C LEU A 47 12.47 3.57 0.52
N VAL A 48 12.44 3.98 -0.76
CA VAL A 48 11.51 5.02 -1.25
C VAL A 48 10.05 4.58 -1.04
N TYR A 49 9.71 3.36 -1.43
CA TYR A 49 8.35 2.80 -1.34
C TYR A 49 7.87 2.62 0.11
N THR A 50 8.71 2.10 1.00
CA THR A 50 8.34 1.81 2.40
C THR A 50 8.46 3.03 3.31
N CYS A 51 9.57 3.77 3.24
CA CYS A 51 9.88 4.83 4.21
C CYS A 51 9.49 6.24 3.75
N ARG A 52 8.99 6.39 2.52
CA ARG A 52 8.73 7.68 1.86
C ARG A 52 9.91 8.66 1.99
N ILE A 53 11.14 8.15 1.87
CA ILE A 53 12.35 9.00 1.77
C ILE A 53 12.58 9.41 0.33
N SER A 54 13.33 10.49 0.11
CA SER A 54 13.70 10.91 -1.24
C SER A 54 14.59 9.89 -1.95
N ALA A 55 14.55 9.89 -3.29
CA ALA A 55 15.46 9.07 -4.10
C ALA A 55 16.94 9.36 -3.77
N SER A 56 17.29 10.61 -3.48
CA SER A 56 18.64 11.00 -3.07
C SER A 56 19.04 10.36 -1.73
N GLU A 57 18.21 10.47 -0.68
CA GLU A 57 18.47 9.81 0.61
C GLU A 57 18.61 8.29 0.47
N ALA A 58 17.78 7.66 -0.34
CA ALA A 58 17.82 6.22 -0.60
C ALA A 58 19.12 5.80 -1.30
N VAL A 59 19.53 6.50 -2.37
CA VAL A 59 20.79 6.25 -3.09
C VAL A 59 22.00 6.46 -2.17
N HIS A 60 22.02 7.54 -1.39
CA HIS A 60 23.12 7.84 -0.47
C HIS A 60 23.20 6.82 0.68
N TYR A 61 22.08 6.46 1.30
CA TYR A 61 22.04 5.44 2.35
C TYR A 61 22.54 4.09 1.84
N VAL A 62 22.08 3.65 0.66
CA VAL A 62 22.55 2.41 0.03
C VAL A 62 24.06 2.48 -0.24
N ARG A 63 24.57 3.57 -0.82
CA ARG A 63 26.02 3.75 -1.07
C ARG A 63 26.86 3.78 0.21
N ILE A 64 26.34 4.28 1.34
CA ILE A 64 27.03 4.27 2.64
C ILE A 64 27.04 2.87 3.26
N ARG A 65 25.91 2.14 3.19
CA ARG A 65 25.81 0.77 3.74
C ARG A 65 26.44 -0.31 2.85
N ARG A 66 26.56 -0.05 1.55
CA ARG A 66 27.16 -0.91 0.52
C ARG A 66 27.93 -0.03 -0.48
N PRO A 67 29.24 0.17 -0.29
CA PRO A 67 30.08 0.90 -1.23
C PRO A 67 29.96 0.36 -2.66
N CYS A 68 30.14 1.25 -3.65
CA CYS A 68 30.04 0.95 -5.08
C CYS A 68 28.66 0.44 -5.58
N SER A 69 27.60 0.44 -4.76
CA SER A 69 26.23 0.23 -5.25
C SER A 69 25.67 1.41 -6.06
N ILE A 70 24.77 1.11 -7.00
CA ILE A 70 24.13 2.07 -7.94
C ILE A 70 25.19 2.79 -8.79
N GLN A 71 25.63 2.10 -9.85
CA GLN A 71 26.90 2.36 -10.54
C GLN A 71 26.78 3.31 -11.75
N THR A 72 25.60 3.46 -12.34
CA THR A 72 25.40 4.23 -13.58
C THR A 72 24.36 5.34 -13.42
N ARG A 73 24.46 6.41 -14.22
CA ARG A 73 23.48 7.52 -14.20
C ARG A 73 22.05 7.03 -14.48
N SER A 74 21.88 6.05 -15.37
CA SER A 74 20.58 5.43 -15.67
C SER A 74 20.00 4.67 -14.46
N GLN A 75 20.85 4.00 -13.68
CA GLN A 75 20.45 3.34 -12.44
C GLN A 75 20.02 4.35 -11.36
N ILE A 76 20.65 5.53 -11.30
CA ILE A 76 20.20 6.63 -10.43
C ILE A 76 18.85 7.18 -10.93
N SER A 77 18.73 7.48 -12.23
CA SER A 77 17.48 7.97 -12.83
C SER A 77 16.30 7.08 -12.49
N LEU A 78 16.44 5.75 -12.63
CA LEU A 78 15.36 4.81 -12.31
C LEU A 78 14.83 4.97 -10.87
N VAL A 79 15.69 5.27 -9.88
CA VAL A 79 15.24 5.49 -8.49
C VAL A 79 14.46 6.81 -8.35
N PHE A 80 14.86 7.86 -9.08
CA PHE A 80 14.13 9.14 -9.13
C PHE A 80 12.81 9.03 -9.90
N ASP A 81 12.80 8.29 -11.01
CA ASP A 81 11.63 8.02 -11.84
C ASP A 81 10.63 7.13 -11.09
N PHE A 82 11.12 6.14 -10.34
CA PHE A 82 10.34 5.31 -9.41
C PHE A 82 9.76 6.13 -8.25
N ALA A 83 10.55 7.02 -7.63
CA ALA A 83 10.06 7.92 -6.58
C ALA A 83 8.97 8.87 -7.09
N ARG A 84 9.12 9.39 -8.32
CA ARG A 84 8.11 10.23 -8.98
C ARG A 84 6.83 9.43 -9.27
N LEU A 85 6.95 8.19 -9.73
CA LEU A 85 5.81 7.28 -9.94
C LEU A 85 5.07 6.98 -8.64
N VAL A 86 5.75 6.47 -7.60
CA VAL A 86 5.11 6.13 -6.33
C VAL A 86 4.50 7.36 -5.67
N GLY A 87 5.24 8.47 -5.62
CA GLY A 87 4.79 9.73 -5.03
C GLY A 87 3.52 10.30 -5.67
N SER A 88 3.33 10.14 -6.99
CA SER A 88 2.11 10.60 -7.66
C SER A 88 0.86 9.77 -7.33
N GLN A 89 1.01 8.58 -6.71
CA GLN A 89 -0.12 7.71 -6.34
C GLN A 89 -0.54 7.86 -4.87
N LEU A 90 0.27 8.50 -4.01
CA LEU A 90 0.07 8.51 -2.55
C LEU A 90 -1.18 9.27 -2.07
N ALA A 91 -1.74 10.18 -2.87
CA ALA A 91 -2.87 11.00 -2.46
C ALA A 91 -4.16 10.17 -2.27
N GLN A 92 -4.67 10.14 -1.04
CA GLN A 92 -5.92 9.47 -0.64
C GLN A 92 -7.14 10.38 -0.82
N TYR A 93 -6.95 11.71 -0.72
CA TYR A 93 -7.97 12.73 -0.89
C TYR A 93 -7.52 13.79 -1.91
N PRO A 94 -8.42 14.36 -2.74
CA PRO A 94 -8.06 15.47 -3.62
C PRO A 94 -7.65 16.71 -2.82
N CYS A 95 -6.42 17.18 -3.03
CA CYS A 95 -5.86 18.39 -2.41
C CYS A 95 -5.20 19.26 -3.48
N LEU A 96 -5.85 20.39 -3.82
CA LEU A 96 -5.45 21.24 -4.95
C LEU A 96 -4.04 21.85 -4.81
N ASN A 97 -3.50 21.87 -3.59
CA ASN A 97 -2.13 22.32 -3.30
C ASN A 97 -1.05 21.32 -3.79
N MET A 98 -1.43 20.10 -4.21
CA MET A 98 -0.53 19.07 -4.73
C MET A 98 -0.58 18.98 -6.25
N ARG A 99 0.58 18.81 -6.91
CA ARG A 99 0.71 18.68 -8.39
C ARG A 99 -0.17 17.59 -9.05
N HIS A 100 -0.66 16.61 -8.28
CA HIS A 100 -1.53 15.53 -8.75
C HIS A 100 -2.85 15.40 -7.95
N GLY A 101 -3.17 16.40 -7.11
CA GLY A 101 -4.30 16.37 -6.18
C GLY A 101 -5.65 16.79 -6.77
N SER A 102 -5.81 16.68 -8.09
CA SER A 102 -7.10 16.83 -8.76
C SER A 102 -8.08 15.70 -8.35
N SER A 103 -9.38 15.95 -8.49
CA SER A 103 -10.42 14.95 -8.25
C SER A 103 -10.25 13.74 -9.18
N PHE A 104 -10.29 12.55 -8.61
CA PHE A 104 -10.14 11.27 -9.32
C PHE A 104 -11.46 10.47 -9.27
N SER A 105 -11.73 9.67 -10.31
CA SER A 105 -12.86 8.74 -10.28
C SER A 105 -12.56 7.53 -9.39
N LEU A 106 -13.61 6.81 -8.95
CA LEU A 106 -13.45 5.59 -8.14
C LEU A 106 -12.55 4.55 -8.84
N ARG A 107 -12.69 4.38 -10.16
CA ARG A 107 -11.82 3.51 -10.97
C ARG A 107 -10.38 4.01 -11.00
N GLN A 108 -10.14 5.32 -11.09
CA GLN A 108 -8.79 5.88 -11.05
C GLN A 108 -8.13 5.62 -9.70
N TYR A 109 -8.82 5.91 -8.59
CA TYR A 109 -8.30 5.65 -7.24
C TYR A 109 -7.89 4.18 -7.06
N LEU A 110 -8.72 3.23 -7.49
CA LEU A 110 -8.40 1.80 -7.37
C LEU A 110 -7.21 1.37 -8.23
N LEU A 111 -6.97 2.02 -9.37
CA LEU A 111 -5.73 1.82 -10.14
C LEU A 111 -4.51 2.38 -9.40
N ARG A 112 -4.61 3.55 -8.74
CA ARG A 112 -3.53 4.08 -7.87
C ARG A 112 -3.26 3.12 -6.70
N GLN A 113 -4.31 2.63 -6.06
CA GLN A 113 -4.25 1.66 -4.97
C GLN A 113 -3.58 0.34 -5.40
N ALA A 114 -3.88 -0.18 -6.59
CA ALA A 114 -3.24 -1.39 -7.11
C ALA A 114 -1.72 -1.25 -7.38
N LEU A 115 -1.22 -0.02 -7.54
CA LEU A 115 0.22 0.25 -7.58
C LEU A 115 0.84 0.27 -6.18
N LEU A 116 0.08 0.69 -5.15
CA LEU A 116 0.59 0.85 -3.79
C LEU A 116 0.45 -0.39 -2.89
N LEU A 117 -0.59 -1.20 -3.05
CA LEU A 117 -0.82 -2.38 -2.20
C LEU A 117 -0.04 -3.61 -2.69
N HIS A 118 0.23 -4.55 -1.76
CA HIS A 118 0.83 -5.86 -2.02
C HIS A 118 0.23 -6.93 -1.08
N GLY A 119 0.64 -8.20 -1.24
CA GLY A 119 0.19 -9.31 -0.40
C GLY A 119 -1.33 -9.47 -0.33
N ASP A 120 -1.84 -9.93 0.81
CA ASP A 120 -3.28 -10.11 1.05
C ASP A 120 -4.07 -8.81 1.14
N GLU A 121 -3.43 -7.69 1.48
CA GLU A 121 -4.03 -6.36 1.43
C GLU A 121 -4.43 -6.00 -0.02
N ALA A 122 -3.59 -6.32 -1.00
CA ALA A 122 -3.92 -6.14 -2.43
C ALA A 122 -4.98 -7.13 -2.95
N ARG A 123 -5.06 -8.34 -2.38
CA ARG A 123 -6.07 -9.35 -2.76
C ARG A 123 -7.45 -8.97 -2.25
N THR A 124 -7.55 -8.69 -0.95
CA THR A 124 -8.81 -8.30 -0.27
C THR A 124 -9.35 -6.96 -0.76
N LEU A 125 -8.48 -5.95 -0.91
CA LEU A 125 -8.89 -4.59 -1.33
C LEU A 125 -8.79 -4.36 -2.85
N LYS A 126 -8.76 -5.42 -3.65
CA LYS A 126 -8.67 -5.36 -5.14
C LYS A 126 -9.81 -4.53 -5.78
N HIS A 127 -10.97 -4.49 -5.13
CA HIS A 127 -12.18 -3.83 -5.64
C HIS A 127 -12.81 -2.84 -4.64
N THR A 128 -12.19 -2.64 -3.47
CA THR A 128 -12.70 -1.83 -2.35
C THR A 128 -11.69 -0.75 -1.98
N PRO A 129 -12.06 0.54 -1.92
CA PRO A 129 -11.14 1.59 -1.49
C PRO A 129 -10.66 1.38 -0.05
N LYS A 130 -9.34 1.30 0.18
CA LYS A 130 -8.76 1.09 1.52
C LYS A 130 -9.25 2.15 2.52
N ILE A 131 -9.34 3.41 2.10
CA ILE A 131 -9.81 4.49 2.96
C ILE A 131 -11.24 4.26 3.44
N LEU A 132 -12.15 3.80 2.58
CA LEU A 132 -13.51 3.45 2.99
C LEU A 132 -13.51 2.18 3.86
N HIS A 133 -12.74 1.14 3.51
CA HIS A 133 -12.63 -0.09 4.30
C HIS A 133 -12.18 0.20 5.74
N VAL A 134 -11.09 0.97 5.91
CA VAL A 134 -10.56 1.33 7.24
C VAL A 134 -11.57 2.20 8.02
N LEU A 135 -12.16 3.22 7.39
CA LEU A 135 -13.17 4.06 8.05
C LEU A 135 -14.41 3.25 8.48
N CYS A 136 -14.92 2.36 7.61
CA CYS A 136 -15.99 1.43 7.95
C CYS A 136 -15.62 0.53 9.13
N SER A 137 -14.46 -0.14 9.09
CA SER A 137 -13.99 -1.02 10.17
C SER A 137 -13.89 -0.29 11.52
N MET A 138 -13.43 0.97 11.52
CA MET A 138 -13.37 1.80 12.73
C MET A 138 -14.76 2.20 13.25
N LEU A 139 -15.66 2.64 12.37
CA LEU A 139 -17.04 3.01 12.73
C LEU A 139 -17.83 1.78 13.26
N ILE A 140 -17.62 0.60 12.69
CA ILE A 140 -18.17 -0.67 13.16
C ILE A 140 -17.61 -1.00 14.56
N ALA A 141 -16.30 -0.90 14.78
CA ALA A 141 -15.69 -1.20 16.08
C ALA A 141 -16.20 -0.28 17.21
N LEU A 142 -16.26 1.03 16.97
CA LEU A 142 -16.84 2.01 17.90
C LEU A 142 -18.32 1.70 18.20
N THR A 143 -19.08 1.28 17.19
CA THR A 143 -20.49 0.89 17.32
C THR A 143 -20.68 -0.39 18.15
N GLN A 144 -19.79 -1.37 17.99
CA GLN A 144 -19.86 -2.65 18.68
C GLN A 144 -19.24 -2.62 20.08
N GLY A 145 -18.32 -1.70 20.36
CA GLY A 145 -17.48 -1.73 21.57
C GLY A 145 -16.37 -2.79 21.47
N ALA A 146 -15.99 -3.14 20.24
CA ALA A 146 -15.05 -4.21 19.95
C ALA A 146 -13.59 -3.76 20.20
N PRO A 147 -12.65 -4.69 20.43
CA PRO A 147 -11.23 -4.39 20.36
C PRO A 147 -10.85 -3.84 18.97
N SER A 148 -9.71 -3.14 18.90
CA SER A 148 -9.22 -2.51 17.67
C SER A 148 -9.16 -3.48 16.48
N PRO A 149 -9.78 -3.15 15.32
CA PRO A 149 -9.76 -4.00 14.12
C PRO A 149 -8.36 -4.43 13.67
N PRO A 150 -8.21 -5.56 12.96
CA PRO A 150 -6.93 -6.00 12.43
C PRO A 150 -6.33 -5.01 11.42
N GLU A 151 -7.12 -4.13 10.80
CA GLU A 151 -6.68 -2.95 10.04
C GLU A 151 -5.83 -1.99 10.91
N VAL A 152 -6.30 -1.69 12.12
CA VAL A 152 -5.67 -0.75 13.06
C VAL A 152 -4.31 -1.31 13.50
N GLN A 153 -4.29 -2.57 13.96
CA GLN A 153 -3.08 -3.22 14.45
C GLN A 153 -1.99 -3.29 13.36
N ARG A 154 -2.34 -3.76 12.15
CA ARG A 154 -1.39 -3.86 11.01
C ARG A 154 -0.75 -2.53 10.66
N GLU A 155 -1.51 -1.43 10.67
CA GLU A 155 -0.97 -0.12 10.30
C GLU A 155 -0.13 0.52 11.43
N LEU A 156 -0.46 0.24 12.70
CA LEU A 156 0.37 0.64 13.84
C LEU A 156 1.72 -0.12 13.86
N GLU A 157 1.72 -1.43 13.63
CA GLU A 157 2.94 -2.24 13.47
C GLU A 157 3.80 -1.76 12.29
N LYS A 158 3.16 -1.48 11.15
CA LYS A 158 3.81 -0.92 9.96
C LYS A 158 4.45 0.44 10.24
N ARG A 159 3.80 1.32 11.02
CA ARG A 159 4.39 2.59 11.50
C ARG A 159 5.62 2.34 12.38
N LEU A 160 5.58 1.39 13.31
CA LEU A 160 6.74 1.07 14.17
C LEU A 160 7.94 0.60 13.33
N ASN A 161 7.71 -0.32 12.40
CA ASN A 161 8.73 -0.86 11.50
C ASN A 161 9.32 0.22 10.58
N ILE A 162 8.48 1.04 9.95
CA ILE A 162 8.92 2.16 9.10
C ILE A 162 9.70 3.20 9.91
N SER A 163 9.23 3.54 11.12
CA SER A 163 9.89 4.52 11.98
C SER A 163 11.30 4.06 12.42
N ALA A 164 11.46 2.80 12.80
CA ALA A 164 12.75 2.23 13.15
C ALA A 164 13.74 2.24 11.97
N LEU A 165 13.27 1.88 10.77
CA LEU A 165 14.08 1.91 9.55
C LEU A 165 14.44 3.35 9.14
N LYS A 166 13.48 4.28 9.14
CA LYS A 166 13.71 5.69 8.80
C LYS A 166 14.63 6.41 9.80
N LYS A 167 14.55 6.07 11.10
CA LYS A 167 15.51 6.50 12.12
C LYS A 167 16.92 5.98 11.82
N THR A 168 17.04 4.72 11.41
CA THR A 168 18.32 4.09 11.01
C THR A 168 18.92 4.76 9.76
N VAL A 169 18.08 5.12 8.78
CA VAL A 169 18.49 5.91 7.60
C VAL A 169 19.01 7.28 8.02
N LYS A 170 18.22 8.06 8.77
CA LYS A 170 18.61 9.41 9.23
C LYS A 170 19.92 9.39 10.03
N VAL A 171 20.09 8.48 10.98
CA VAL A 171 21.33 8.34 11.76
C VAL A 171 22.53 7.95 10.87
N THR A 172 22.33 7.10 9.86
CA THR A 172 23.40 6.71 8.93
C THR A 172 23.87 7.86 8.04
N LEU A 173 22.94 8.70 7.56
CA LEU A 173 23.24 9.89 6.77
C LEU A 173 23.97 10.95 7.62
N LEU A 174 23.42 11.26 8.81
CA LEU A 174 24.00 12.26 9.72
C LEU A 174 25.43 11.91 10.18
N LYS A 175 25.73 10.62 10.40
CA LYS A 175 27.10 10.16 10.77
C LYS A 175 28.17 10.45 9.71
N ARG A 176 27.80 10.72 8.45
CA ARG A 176 28.73 11.11 7.38
C ARG A 176 28.73 12.62 7.09
N ASN A 177 27.69 13.33 7.54
CA ASN A 177 27.64 14.80 7.55
C ASN A 177 28.44 15.42 8.73
N LEU A 178 29.31 14.62 9.37
CA LEU A 178 30.26 15.07 10.37
C LEU A 178 31.72 14.90 9.88
N PRO A 179 32.16 15.62 8.82
CA PRO A 179 33.57 15.94 8.71
C PRO A 179 33.97 16.81 9.91
N ALA A 180 35.24 16.75 10.33
CA ALA A 180 35.71 17.50 11.49
C ALA A 180 35.73 19.01 11.21
N LEU A 181 34.63 19.70 11.51
CA LEU A 181 34.52 21.15 11.43
C LEU A 181 35.35 21.78 12.57
N LYS A 182 36.66 21.90 12.37
CA LYS A 182 37.46 22.89 13.12
C LYS A 182 36.85 24.25 12.85
N GLU A 183 36.32 24.89 13.89
CA GLU A 183 35.66 26.19 13.76
C GLU A 183 36.59 27.23 13.12
N ARG A 184 36.20 27.75 11.95
CA ARG A 184 36.44 29.16 11.65
C ARG A 184 35.12 29.90 11.79
N ARG A 185 35.08 30.72 12.84
CA ARG A 185 33.93 31.47 13.34
C ARG A 185 33.50 32.54 12.34
N GLY A 186 32.29 32.45 11.77
CA GLY A 186 31.71 33.54 10.99
C GLY A 186 30.54 33.16 10.07
N SER A 187 29.45 33.94 10.19
CA SER A 187 28.30 34.04 9.27
C SER A 187 27.37 32.82 9.12
N CYS A 188 26.13 32.97 9.57
CA CYS A 188 25.04 32.03 9.32
C CYS A 188 24.29 32.38 8.03
N ARG A 189 24.03 31.40 7.16
CA ARG A 189 22.93 31.42 6.18
C ARG A 189 22.23 30.07 6.16
N ALA A 190 20.93 30.07 5.86
CA ALA A 190 20.11 28.87 5.84
C ALA A 190 20.48 27.96 4.65
N TYR A 191 20.57 26.66 4.89
CA TYR A 191 20.92 25.67 3.86
C TYR A 191 19.70 25.29 3.01
N SER A 192 19.57 25.90 1.83
CA SER A 192 18.88 25.25 0.71
C SER A 192 19.72 24.05 0.26
N CYS A 193 19.11 22.88 0.10
CA CYS A 193 19.82 21.64 -0.28
C CYS A 193 19.83 21.46 -1.80
N GLU A 194 20.57 22.34 -2.48
CA GLU A 194 20.77 22.29 -3.93
C GLU A 194 22.24 21.96 -4.26
N SER A 195 22.45 21.26 -5.37
CA SER A 195 23.75 20.74 -5.84
C SER A 195 24.42 19.67 -4.96
N TRP A 196 24.06 18.41 -5.20
CA TRP A 196 24.85 17.22 -4.84
C TRP A 196 25.09 16.29 -6.05
N ASP A 197 25.04 16.82 -7.26
CA ASP A 197 25.59 16.14 -8.44
C ASP A 197 27.13 16.12 -8.33
N GLU A 198 27.75 14.98 -8.66
CA GLU A 198 29.15 14.67 -8.31
C GLU A 198 30.15 15.70 -8.87
N PRO A 199 31.18 16.07 -8.08
CA PRO A 199 32.49 15.48 -8.39
C PRO A 199 33.34 15.11 -7.17
N PHE A 200 33.83 13.86 -7.13
CA PHE A 200 35.25 13.50 -6.87
C PHE A 200 35.46 11.98 -6.92
N GLY A 201 36.59 11.55 -7.48
CA GLY A 201 37.07 10.16 -7.51
C GLY A 201 36.27 9.12 -8.29
N PHE A 202 35.30 9.51 -9.13
CA PHE A 202 34.59 8.56 -10.00
C PHE A 202 35.56 7.87 -10.99
N LEU A 203 36.51 8.62 -11.55
CA LEU A 203 37.50 8.11 -12.50
C LEU A 203 38.54 7.19 -11.83
N GLU A 204 38.92 7.46 -10.58
CA GLU A 204 39.83 6.61 -9.80
C GLU A 204 39.14 5.28 -9.45
N ARG A 205 37.92 5.33 -8.90
CA ARG A 205 37.10 4.12 -8.67
C ARG A 205 36.85 3.30 -9.95
N LYS A 206 36.84 3.95 -11.12
CA LYS A 206 36.77 3.27 -12.43
C LYS A 206 38.10 2.63 -12.84
N ARG A 207 39.26 3.22 -12.51
CA ARG A 207 40.60 2.62 -12.68
C ARG A 207 40.78 1.40 -11.79
N ASP A 208 40.48 1.50 -10.49
CA ASP A 208 40.67 0.42 -9.51
C ASP A 208 39.89 -0.85 -9.86
N VAL A 209 38.68 -0.67 -10.41
CA VAL A 209 37.79 -1.76 -10.87
C VAL A 209 38.28 -2.41 -12.17
N LEU A 210 39.06 -1.70 -13.00
CA LEU A 210 39.66 -2.27 -14.21
C LEU A 210 40.96 -3.02 -13.90
N LEU A 211 41.83 -2.45 -13.05
CA LEU A 211 43.13 -3.01 -12.66
C LEU A 211 43.03 -4.40 -11.99
N ASN A 212 41.88 -4.73 -11.37
CA ASN A 212 41.67 -6.00 -10.69
C ASN A 212 41.02 -7.11 -11.56
N LYS A 213 40.83 -6.89 -12.87
CA LYS A 213 40.37 -7.94 -13.79
C LYS A 213 41.50 -8.94 -14.10
N ARG A 214 41.37 -10.19 -13.65
CA ARG A 214 42.32 -11.28 -13.96
C ARG A 214 42.26 -11.82 -15.40
N SER A 215 41.38 -11.29 -16.24
CA SER A 215 41.36 -11.51 -17.69
C SER A 215 40.67 -10.34 -18.39
N TYR A 216 41.24 -9.92 -19.53
CA TYR A 216 40.70 -8.85 -20.38
C TYR A 216 40.09 -9.45 -21.64
N SER A 217 39.04 -8.82 -22.16
CA SER A 217 38.59 -9.06 -23.54
C SER A 217 39.26 -8.08 -24.51
N GLU A 218 39.27 -8.40 -25.80
CA GLU A 218 39.58 -7.45 -26.89
C GLU A 218 38.84 -6.10 -26.73
N SER A 219 37.60 -6.16 -26.23
CA SER A 219 36.77 -4.98 -25.96
C SER A 219 37.21 -4.19 -24.73
N ASP A 220 37.99 -4.77 -23.81
CA ASP A 220 38.62 -4.04 -22.71
C ASP A 220 39.95 -3.40 -23.17
N LEU A 221 40.76 -4.13 -23.95
CA LEU A 221 42.06 -3.65 -24.47
C LEU A 221 41.91 -2.40 -25.34
N SER A 222 40.95 -2.40 -26.27
CA SER A 222 40.60 -1.24 -27.11
C SER A 222 40.14 0.00 -26.33
N LYS A 223 39.75 -0.15 -25.05
CA LYS A 223 39.40 0.98 -24.17
C LYS A 223 40.59 1.50 -23.35
N ILE A 224 41.75 0.84 -23.41
CA ILE A 224 42.99 1.25 -22.76
C ILE A 224 43.79 2.14 -23.73
N THR A 225 44.02 1.71 -24.97
CA THR A 225 44.75 2.49 -25.99
C THR A 225 44.13 3.87 -26.27
N ILE A 226 42.80 3.95 -26.38
CA ILE A 226 42.06 5.22 -26.57
C ILE A 226 42.33 6.26 -25.45
N ILE A 227 42.82 5.83 -24.28
CA ILE A 227 43.14 6.72 -23.15
C ILE A 227 44.61 7.20 -23.19
N GLU A 228 45.52 6.44 -23.81
CA GLU A 228 46.94 6.82 -23.92
C GLU A 228 47.15 7.94 -24.95
N ASP A 229 46.47 7.85 -26.11
CA ASP A 229 46.43 8.93 -27.13
C ASP A 229 45.96 10.26 -26.53
N PHE A 230 44.97 10.21 -25.63
CA PHE A 230 44.42 11.41 -24.99
C PHE A 230 45.33 12.03 -23.93
N MET A 231 46.36 11.30 -23.47
CA MET A 231 47.37 11.79 -22.51
C MET A 231 48.56 12.42 -23.22
N PHE A 232 48.99 11.90 -24.38
CA PHE A 232 50.14 12.43 -25.13
C PHE A 232 49.87 13.79 -25.80
N SER A 233 48.60 14.12 -26.08
CA SER A 233 48.21 15.36 -26.76
C SER A 233 48.45 16.66 -25.96
N ARG A 234 48.93 16.60 -24.70
CA ARG A 234 49.08 17.78 -23.82
C ARG A 234 50.50 18.37 -23.66
N TYR A 235 51.52 17.86 -24.35
CA TYR A 235 52.88 18.42 -24.28
C TYR A 235 53.63 18.44 -25.62
N SER A 236 53.49 19.55 -26.35
CA SER A 236 54.55 20.11 -27.22
C SER A 236 54.28 21.60 -27.55
N PRO A 237 55.33 22.40 -27.83
CA PRO A 237 55.22 23.85 -27.96
C PRO A 237 54.80 24.32 -29.37
N GLN A 238 54.55 25.63 -29.49
CA GLN A 238 54.18 26.30 -30.74
C GLN A 238 55.32 26.28 -31.79
N SER A 239 54.96 25.98 -33.03
CA SER A 239 55.57 26.58 -34.23
C SER A 239 54.53 26.62 -35.37
N GLY A 240 54.70 27.52 -36.33
CA GLY A 240 53.67 27.85 -37.33
C GLY A 240 53.84 27.14 -38.68
N GLY A 241 52.78 27.17 -39.50
CA GLY A 241 52.80 26.72 -40.89
C GLY A 241 51.44 26.88 -41.58
N HIS A 242 51.40 27.48 -42.77
CA HIS A 242 50.23 27.47 -43.64
C HIS A 242 50.11 26.11 -44.36
N HIS A 243 48.90 25.65 -44.70
CA HIS A 243 48.39 25.67 -46.09
C HIS A 243 46.95 25.12 -46.22
N LYS A 244 46.34 25.32 -47.39
CA LYS A 244 44.98 24.90 -47.79
C LYS A 244 45.02 23.52 -48.49
N ILE A 245 43.88 22.80 -48.58
CA ILE A 245 43.16 22.42 -49.84
C ILE A 245 41.94 21.51 -49.57
N SER A 246 41.11 21.31 -50.59
CA SER A 246 39.68 20.97 -50.64
C SER A 246 39.25 19.50 -50.59
N ASN A 247 37.96 19.31 -50.22
CA ASN A 247 36.88 18.46 -50.78
C ASN A 247 37.20 17.10 -51.46
N GLY A 248 36.32 16.12 -51.19
CA GLY A 248 36.07 14.96 -52.06
C GLY A 248 34.89 14.10 -51.59
N GLU A 249 33.74 14.19 -52.26
CA GLU A 249 32.65 13.20 -52.15
C GLU A 249 32.90 12.02 -53.12
N ILE A 250 32.32 10.83 -52.87
CA ILE A 250 31.72 9.93 -53.89
C ILE A 250 31.11 8.66 -53.26
N VAL A 251 29.91 8.30 -53.75
CA VAL A 251 29.00 7.16 -53.50
C VAL A 251 28.08 7.10 -54.77
N PRO A 252 27.38 6.02 -55.20
CA PRO A 252 27.24 4.61 -54.72
C PRO A 252 27.49 3.51 -55.79
N SER A 253 27.41 2.22 -55.40
CA SER A 253 26.59 1.15 -56.05
C SER A 253 26.77 -0.23 -55.37
N LYS A 254 26.09 -1.33 -55.74
CA LYS A 254 24.63 -1.64 -55.78
C LYS A 254 24.43 -3.16 -56.09
N ASP A 255 23.26 -3.70 -55.76
CA ASP A 255 22.60 -4.89 -56.36
C ASP A 255 23.09 -6.36 -56.12
N GLN A 256 22.24 -7.11 -55.38
CA GLN A 256 21.55 -8.37 -55.77
C GLN A 256 22.12 -9.81 -55.63
N ARG A 257 21.25 -10.65 -55.01
CA ARG A 257 20.66 -11.96 -55.47
C ARG A 257 21.00 -13.29 -54.74
N ILE A 258 20.09 -14.27 -54.94
CA ILE A 258 19.89 -15.57 -54.25
C ILE A 258 19.75 -16.68 -55.33
N PRO A 259 20.09 -17.96 -55.05
CA PRO A 259 19.23 -19.10 -55.44
C PRO A 259 19.15 -20.28 -54.41
N THR A 260 18.41 -21.36 -54.75
CA THR A 260 18.05 -22.57 -53.93
C THR A 260 18.30 -23.90 -54.71
N GLU A 261 18.13 -25.15 -54.24
CA GLU A 261 17.57 -25.75 -53.00
C GLU A 261 18.57 -26.79 -52.35
N SER A 262 18.42 -28.11 -52.11
CA SER A 262 17.34 -29.10 -52.31
C SER A 262 17.31 -30.29 -51.31
N GLN A 263 16.11 -30.64 -50.80
CA GLN A 263 15.57 -31.96 -50.35
C GLN A 263 16.45 -33.11 -49.77
N LYS A 264 15.98 -33.74 -48.67
CA LYS A 264 15.36 -35.11 -48.67
C LYS A 264 14.90 -35.64 -47.29
N SER A 265 13.94 -36.58 -47.29
CA SER A 265 13.42 -37.31 -46.09
C SER A 265 12.75 -38.66 -46.46
N PRO A 266 12.93 -39.72 -45.66
CA PRO A 266 11.82 -40.60 -45.18
C PRO A 266 12.08 -41.19 -43.75
N GLN A 267 11.22 -41.92 -43.01
CA GLN A 267 9.75 -42.14 -42.91
C GLN A 267 9.42 -42.82 -41.55
N THR A 268 8.13 -43.04 -41.22
CA THR A 268 7.61 -43.77 -40.02
C THR A 268 7.04 -45.15 -40.40
N PRO A 269 6.83 -46.13 -39.47
CA PRO A 269 5.46 -46.35 -38.94
C PRO A 269 5.25 -47.09 -37.56
N MET A 270 4.12 -46.77 -36.90
CA MET A 270 3.11 -47.64 -36.21
C MET A 270 3.38 -48.59 -34.99
N THR A 271 2.60 -48.35 -33.92
CA THR A 271 1.83 -49.24 -32.98
C THR A 271 2.36 -50.58 -32.43
N ASP A 272 2.19 -50.84 -31.11
CA ASP A 272 1.07 -51.68 -30.56
C ASP A 272 0.86 -51.51 -29.02
N GLN A 273 -0.05 -52.30 -28.41
CA GLN A 273 -0.55 -52.24 -27.01
C GLN A 273 0.00 -53.35 -26.09
N ARG A 274 -0.19 -53.23 -24.75
CA ARG A 274 -0.99 -54.15 -23.85
C ARG A 274 -0.67 -53.96 -22.34
N ASN A 275 -1.56 -54.49 -21.48
CA ASN A 275 -1.64 -54.28 -20.02
C ASN A 275 -0.72 -55.15 -19.14
N GLY A 276 -0.51 -54.71 -17.89
CA GLY A 276 -0.17 -55.53 -16.71
C GLY A 276 -0.93 -55.04 -15.46
N THR A 277 -1.27 -55.91 -14.52
CA THR A 277 -2.13 -55.61 -13.33
C THR A 277 -1.60 -56.28 -12.05
N THR A 278 -2.25 -56.02 -10.89
CA THR A 278 -1.96 -56.43 -9.48
C THR A 278 -1.19 -55.37 -8.65
N GLU A 279 -1.45 -55.15 -7.34
CA GLU A 279 -2.60 -55.57 -6.50
C GLU A 279 -2.93 -54.56 -5.35
N LYS A 280 -3.84 -54.95 -4.44
CA LYS A 280 -4.36 -54.15 -3.30
C LYS A 280 -3.39 -54.13 -2.11
N HIS A 281 -3.45 -53.09 -1.27
CA HIS A 281 -4.04 -53.18 0.09
C HIS A 281 -3.89 -51.88 0.91
N SER A 282 -4.92 -51.56 1.71
CA SER A 282 -4.86 -50.64 2.87
C SER A 282 -4.89 -51.45 4.17
N PRO A 283 -4.52 -50.87 5.32
CA PRO A 283 -5.58 -50.43 6.24
C PRO A 283 -5.31 -49.10 6.99
N ASN A 284 -6.28 -48.69 7.82
CA ASN A 284 -6.34 -47.43 8.58
C ASN A 284 -5.91 -47.60 10.07
N PRO A 285 -5.80 -46.53 10.88
CA PRO A 285 -5.09 -46.53 12.17
C PRO A 285 -5.95 -46.90 13.41
N PRO A 286 -5.32 -47.16 14.57
CA PRO A 286 -6.01 -47.45 15.83
C PRO A 286 -6.30 -46.22 16.72
N SER A 287 -7.50 -46.27 17.29
CA SER A 287 -8.15 -45.42 18.28
C SER A 287 -7.42 -45.19 19.61
N ALA A 288 -7.89 -44.18 20.38
CA ALA A 288 -7.54 -43.95 21.79
C ALA A 288 -8.50 -44.66 22.77
N PRO A 289 -8.15 -44.75 24.06
CA PRO A 289 -9.13 -44.97 25.14
C PRO A 289 -9.03 -44.00 26.36
N HIS A 290 -10.15 -43.87 27.04
CA HIS A 290 -10.41 -43.34 28.40
C HIS A 290 -11.38 -44.35 29.09
N PRO A 291 -11.81 -44.23 30.38
CA PRO A 291 -11.51 -43.26 31.45
C PRO A 291 -11.13 -43.93 32.81
N GLN A 292 -11.04 -43.18 33.92
CA GLN A 292 -11.89 -43.34 35.15
C GLN A 292 -11.42 -42.47 36.36
N ASN A 293 -12.22 -42.50 37.44
CA ASN A 293 -12.19 -41.64 38.64
C ASN A 293 -11.02 -41.90 39.62
N GLU A 294 -10.65 -40.90 40.44
CA GLU A 294 -11.02 -40.90 41.87
C GLU A 294 -10.88 -39.54 42.58
N ASN A 295 -11.24 -39.48 43.86
CA ASN A 295 -11.56 -38.28 44.63
C ASN A 295 -10.97 -38.41 46.06
N VAL A 296 -10.47 -37.35 46.70
CA VAL A 296 -10.38 -37.25 48.19
C VAL A 296 -9.96 -35.84 48.67
N ASN A 297 -10.54 -35.41 49.79
CA ASN A 297 -10.21 -34.15 50.48
C ASN A 297 -9.06 -34.33 51.49
N LYS A 298 -8.34 -33.23 51.81
CA LYS A 298 -7.86 -32.97 53.18
C LYS A 298 -7.68 -31.47 53.47
N LYS A 299 -8.08 -31.06 54.67
CA LYS A 299 -7.98 -29.69 55.22
C LYS A 299 -6.89 -29.65 56.29
N THR A 300 -6.28 -28.48 56.48
CA THR A 300 -5.55 -28.16 57.73
C THR A 300 -5.88 -26.72 58.15
N LYS A 301 -5.94 -26.45 59.46
CA LYS A 301 -6.61 -25.25 60.04
C LYS A 301 -6.11 -24.96 61.47
N CYS A 302 -5.65 -23.75 61.74
CA CYS A 302 -5.38 -23.19 63.09
C CYS A 302 -5.41 -21.64 63.02
N THR A 303 -6.33 -20.90 63.67
CA THR A 303 -6.48 -20.53 65.12
C THR A 303 -5.70 -19.25 65.52
N THR A 304 -6.29 -18.05 65.41
CA THR A 304 -7.24 -17.34 66.33
C THR A 304 -6.65 -16.67 67.59
N LYS A 305 -6.82 -15.34 67.70
CA LYS A 305 -7.34 -14.61 68.89
C LYS A 305 -7.71 -13.14 68.56
N LYS A 306 -8.40 -12.46 69.48
CA LYS A 306 -9.06 -11.12 69.44
C LYS A 306 -8.95 -10.48 70.87
N PRO A 307 -9.43 -9.26 71.19
CA PRO A 307 -10.11 -8.21 70.39
C PRO A 307 -9.20 -6.97 70.23
N GLN A 308 -9.49 -5.66 70.40
CA GLN A 308 -10.64 -4.74 70.73
C GLN A 308 -10.24 -3.31 70.23
N ALA A 309 -10.96 -2.17 70.29
CA ALA A 309 -12.28 -1.76 70.80
C ALA A 309 -12.78 -0.47 70.09
N TYR A 310 -14.12 -0.27 69.98
CA TYR A 310 -14.84 1.00 69.67
C TYR A 310 -14.53 1.73 68.32
N LEU A 311 -15.45 2.48 67.70
CA LEU A 311 -16.87 2.77 67.93
C LEU A 311 -17.59 2.82 66.54
N LYS A 312 -18.91 2.62 66.48
CA LYS A 312 -19.69 2.70 65.22
C LYS A 312 -20.24 4.11 64.99
N PHE A 313 -20.16 4.61 63.76
CA PHE A 313 -21.29 5.25 63.07
C PHE A 313 -21.15 5.08 61.55
N SER A 314 -22.25 5.19 60.81
CA SER A 314 -22.35 4.71 59.42
C SER A 314 -22.57 5.84 58.40
N SER A 315 -21.81 5.80 57.30
CA SER A 315 -22.16 6.48 56.05
C SER A 315 -21.70 5.63 54.87
N ASN A 316 -22.64 5.04 54.11
CA ASN A 316 -22.32 4.34 52.87
C ASN A 316 -21.97 5.36 51.79
N ILE A 317 -20.71 5.40 51.36
CA ILE A 317 -20.36 5.98 50.06
C ILE A 317 -20.56 4.89 49.01
N GLU A 318 -21.51 5.13 48.09
CA GLU A 318 -21.66 4.30 46.91
C GLU A 318 -20.45 4.46 45.99
N LEU A 319 -19.53 3.49 46.00
CA LEU A 319 -18.61 3.29 44.90
C LEU A 319 -19.41 2.76 43.70
N ARG A 320 -19.98 3.67 42.91
CA ARG A 320 -20.77 3.32 41.72
C ARG A 320 -19.92 2.58 40.70
N LEU A 321 -20.22 1.30 40.57
CA LEU A 321 -19.67 0.44 39.51
C LEU A 321 -20.41 0.76 38.20
N GLU A 322 -19.99 1.81 37.49
CA GLU A 322 -20.55 2.22 36.19
C GLU A 322 -20.70 1.02 35.24
N HIS A 323 -21.92 0.79 34.75
CA HIS A 323 -22.24 -0.41 33.96
C HIS A 323 -21.81 -0.21 32.49
N PRO A 324 -21.01 -1.14 31.89
CA PRO A 324 -20.47 -0.98 30.53
C PRO A 324 -21.52 -0.73 29.43
N THR A 325 -22.75 -1.20 29.64
CA THR A 325 -23.89 -1.02 28.71
C THR A 325 -24.31 0.43 28.51
N SER A 326 -24.15 1.29 29.51
CA SER A 326 -24.53 2.72 29.42
C SER A 326 -23.60 3.46 28.44
N ALA A 327 -22.29 3.38 28.68
CA ALA A 327 -21.27 3.99 27.83
C ALA A 327 -21.36 3.48 26.37
N GLN A 328 -21.50 2.17 26.16
CA GLN A 328 -21.60 1.61 24.80
C GLN A 328 -22.90 2.01 24.07
N SER A 329 -24.02 2.18 24.78
CA SER A 329 -25.24 2.76 24.20
C SER A 329 -25.05 4.22 23.81
N SER A 330 -24.23 4.98 24.54
CA SER A 330 -23.90 6.36 24.17
C SER A 330 -23.01 6.45 22.93
N LEU A 331 -21.96 5.61 22.82
CA LEU A 331 -21.00 5.64 21.71
C LEU A 331 -21.63 5.14 20.39
N SER A 332 -22.36 4.03 20.42
CA SER A 332 -23.10 3.55 19.24
C SER A 332 -24.14 4.56 18.74
N ARG A 333 -24.82 5.28 19.65
CA ARG A 333 -25.72 6.39 19.32
C ARG A 333 -24.97 7.60 18.73
N ALA A 334 -23.75 7.88 19.19
CA ALA A 334 -22.91 8.94 18.62
C ALA A 334 -22.46 8.60 17.18
N VAL A 335 -22.00 7.37 16.91
CA VAL A 335 -21.68 6.89 15.55
C VAL A 335 -22.91 7.00 14.63
N ALA A 336 -24.06 6.50 15.08
CA ALA A 336 -25.30 6.54 14.28
C ALA A 336 -25.75 7.99 13.97
N LYS A 337 -25.60 8.91 14.93
CA LYS A 337 -25.89 10.35 14.75
C LYS A 337 -24.92 11.00 13.75
N ALA A 338 -23.61 10.74 13.87
CA ALA A 338 -22.58 11.25 12.96
C ALA A 338 -22.82 10.78 11.52
N MET A 339 -23.12 9.49 11.33
CA MET A 339 -23.44 8.94 10.00
C MET A 339 -24.77 9.45 9.43
N ALA A 340 -25.73 9.82 10.28
CA ALA A 340 -27.01 10.41 9.88
C ALA A 340 -26.93 11.93 9.58
N GLN A 341 -25.80 12.58 9.85
CA GLN A 341 -25.67 14.04 9.82
C GLN A 341 -25.82 14.62 8.39
N GLN A 342 -26.93 15.34 8.16
CA GLN A 342 -27.27 15.96 6.85
C GLN A 342 -26.78 17.41 6.69
N ARG A 343 -26.52 18.10 7.80
CA ARG A 343 -25.95 19.47 7.85
C ARG A 343 -24.42 19.40 7.91
N PRO A 344 -23.68 20.48 7.58
CA PRO A 344 -22.25 20.53 7.81
C PRO A 344 -21.87 20.15 9.27
N PRO A 345 -20.76 19.42 9.49
CA PRO A 345 -20.18 19.23 10.81
C PRO A 345 -19.69 20.55 11.43
N LEU A 346 -19.33 20.52 12.71
CA LEU A 346 -18.70 21.66 13.38
C LEU A 346 -17.34 22.00 12.76
N ASP A 347 -16.99 23.28 12.79
CA ASP A 347 -15.70 23.82 12.34
C ASP A 347 -14.48 23.07 12.90
N THR A 348 -14.56 22.63 14.16
CA THR A 348 -13.52 21.82 14.84
C THR A 348 -13.34 20.46 14.19
N VAL A 349 -14.45 19.77 13.89
CA VAL A 349 -14.48 18.48 13.19
C VAL A 349 -13.94 18.65 11.77
N LEU A 350 -14.35 19.69 11.05
CA LEU A 350 -13.87 19.99 9.69
C LEU A 350 -12.36 20.28 9.66
N LYS A 351 -11.84 21.07 10.62
CA LYS A 351 -10.40 21.36 10.77
C LYS A 351 -9.60 20.10 11.07
N LYS A 352 -10.07 19.24 11.98
CA LYS A 352 -9.41 17.97 12.33
C LYS A 352 -9.44 16.97 11.15
N ALA A 353 -10.56 16.88 10.44
CA ALA A 353 -10.67 16.10 9.21
C ALA A 353 -9.77 16.64 8.07
N ALA A 354 -9.54 17.95 7.97
CA ALA A 354 -8.59 18.51 7.00
C ALA A 354 -7.14 18.09 7.31
N VAL A 355 -6.72 18.20 8.58
CA VAL A 355 -5.39 17.74 9.02
C VAL A 355 -5.18 16.25 8.75
N LEU A 356 -6.19 15.41 8.98
CA LEU A 356 -6.11 13.97 8.67
C LEU A 356 -6.02 13.68 7.16
N GLN A 357 -6.64 14.49 6.30
CA GLN A 357 -6.50 14.36 4.84
C GLN A 357 -5.08 14.71 4.37
N ASP A 358 -4.50 15.79 4.88
CA ASP A 358 -3.12 16.18 4.55
C ASP A 358 -2.10 15.18 5.11
N GLU A 359 -2.28 14.67 6.33
CA GLU A 359 -1.48 13.56 6.88
C GLU A 359 -1.56 12.31 5.98
N LEU A 360 -2.76 11.84 5.61
CA LEU A 360 -2.93 10.68 4.73
C LEU A 360 -2.24 10.86 3.36
N ASN A 361 -2.29 12.08 2.81
CA ASN A 361 -1.69 12.44 1.53
C ASN A 361 -0.15 12.56 1.58
N LEU A 362 0.40 13.14 2.65
CA LEU A 362 1.80 13.59 2.71
C LEU A 362 2.67 12.73 3.63
N SER A 363 2.20 12.42 4.84
CA SER A 363 2.96 11.79 5.92
C SER A 363 3.09 10.28 5.76
N GLU A 364 4.27 9.69 5.99
CA GLU A 364 4.40 8.22 6.08
C GLU A 364 3.55 7.61 7.19
N CYS A 365 3.21 8.39 8.21
CA CYS A 365 2.39 7.94 9.33
C CYS A 365 0.89 8.20 9.13
N GLY A 366 0.45 8.85 8.05
CA GLY A 366 -0.93 9.34 7.93
C GLY A 366 -2.03 8.30 8.14
N TRP A 367 -1.83 7.06 7.65
CA TRP A 367 -2.74 5.95 7.92
C TRP A 367 -2.73 5.51 9.40
N ALA A 368 -1.56 5.51 10.02
CA ALA A 368 -1.40 5.20 11.44
C ALA A 368 -1.88 6.34 12.36
N THR A 369 -1.95 7.58 11.86
CA THR A 369 -2.60 8.72 12.50
C THR A 369 -4.12 8.60 12.38
N LEU A 370 -4.64 8.20 11.21
CA LEU A 370 -6.06 7.94 10.99
C LEU A 370 -6.60 6.88 11.96
N VAL A 371 -5.93 5.72 12.09
CA VAL A 371 -6.42 4.63 12.96
C VAL A 371 -6.30 4.90 14.47
N MET A 372 -5.71 6.04 14.87
CA MET A 372 -5.74 6.55 16.24
C MET A 372 -6.92 7.53 16.48
N GLU A 373 -7.71 7.86 15.46
CA GLU A 373 -8.90 8.68 15.61
C GLU A 373 -10.04 7.87 16.27
N THR A 374 -10.71 8.49 17.24
CA THR A 374 -11.81 7.89 18.01
C THR A 374 -13.10 8.71 17.92
N ASP A 375 -13.04 9.91 17.36
CA ASP A 375 -14.18 10.82 17.20
C ASP A 375 -15.10 10.36 16.03
N PRO A 376 -16.35 9.95 16.30
CA PRO A 376 -17.25 9.46 15.25
C PRO A 376 -17.65 10.54 14.24
N ASP A 377 -17.76 11.80 14.67
CA ASP A 377 -18.09 12.91 13.77
C ASP A 377 -16.93 13.16 12.79
N VAL A 378 -15.68 13.02 13.22
CA VAL A 378 -14.50 13.14 12.34
C VAL A 378 -14.39 11.96 11.37
N LEU A 379 -14.53 10.73 11.85
CA LEU A 379 -14.48 9.51 11.01
C LEU A 379 -15.60 9.51 9.96
N SER A 380 -16.83 9.85 10.36
CA SER A 380 -17.94 9.95 9.41
C SER A 380 -17.77 11.12 8.45
N THR A 381 -17.21 12.25 8.90
CA THR A 381 -16.87 13.39 8.03
C THR A 381 -15.86 12.99 6.96
N LEU A 382 -14.80 12.26 7.32
CA LEU A 382 -13.81 11.74 6.38
C LEU A 382 -14.42 10.77 5.36
N LEU A 383 -15.35 9.90 5.79
CA LEU A 383 -16.07 8.96 4.93
C LEU A 383 -16.90 9.70 3.86
N TRP A 384 -17.69 10.69 4.29
CA TRP A 384 -18.55 11.45 3.38
C TRP A 384 -17.76 12.39 2.47
N ILE A 385 -16.74 13.09 2.99
CA ILE A 385 -15.87 13.95 2.17
C ILE A 385 -15.23 13.13 1.04
N TRP A 386 -14.80 11.89 1.30
CA TRP A 386 -14.17 11.08 0.25
C TRP A 386 -15.12 10.82 -0.93
N LEU A 387 -16.35 10.38 -0.64
CA LEU A 387 -17.39 10.12 -1.64
C LEU A 387 -17.83 11.41 -2.35
N ASP A 388 -18.06 12.49 -1.59
CA ASP A 388 -18.48 13.79 -2.11
C ASP A 388 -17.37 14.47 -2.97
N LYS A 389 -16.08 14.09 -2.82
CA LYS A 389 -14.93 14.65 -3.56
C LYS A 389 -14.38 13.82 -4.74
N LEU A 390 -14.90 12.62 -5.00
CA LEU A 390 -14.59 11.89 -6.25
C LEU A 390 -14.88 12.76 -7.49
N LYS A 391 -14.24 12.49 -8.63
CA LYS A 391 -14.55 13.19 -9.89
C LYS A 391 -16.01 12.97 -10.30
N ASP A 392 -16.42 11.71 -10.32
CA ASP A 392 -17.71 11.23 -10.79
C ASP A 392 -18.44 10.52 -9.62
N PRO A 393 -19.79 10.53 -9.54
CA PRO A 393 -20.52 9.75 -8.54
C PRO A 393 -20.28 8.24 -8.67
N VAL A 394 -20.45 7.48 -7.58
CA VAL A 394 -20.26 6.03 -7.56
C VAL A 394 -21.31 5.31 -8.41
N LEU A 395 -22.53 5.84 -8.46
CA LEU A 395 -23.62 5.38 -9.33
C LEU A 395 -23.94 6.47 -10.36
N SER A 396 -23.85 6.13 -11.65
CA SER A 396 -24.27 7.02 -12.74
C SER A 396 -25.81 7.05 -12.87
N LYS A 397 -26.35 8.01 -13.64
CA LYS A 397 -27.80 8.07 -13.95
C LYS A 397 -28.32 6.73 -14.50
N GLY A 398 -27.61 6.12 -15.44
CA GLY A 398 -27.96 4.82 -16.02
C GLY A 398 -27.76 3.62 -15.08
N ASP A 399 -26.88 3.72 -14.07
CA ASP A 399 -26.82 2.70 -13.01
C ASP A 399 -28.07 2.76 -12.12
N ILE A 400 -28.49 3.97 -11.73
CA ILE A 400 -29.71 4.19 -10.93
C ILE A 400 -30.93 3.66 -11.69
N GLU A 401 -31.07 4.00 -12.97
CA GLU A 401 -32.20 3.56 -13.81
C GLU A 401 -32.25 2.03 -13.99
N ARG A 402 -31.09 1.36 -14.08
CA ARG A 402 -31.02 -0.12 -14.04
C ARG A 402 -31.45 -0.66 -12.67
N LEU A 403 -30.93 -0.08 -11.58
CA LEU A 403 -31.22 -0.50 -10.20
C LEU A 403 -32.70 -0.35 -9.82
N THR A 404 -33.38 0.70 -10.30
CA THR A 404 -34.81 0.90 -10.01
C THR A 404 -35.73 0.12 -10.94
N SER A 405 -35.38 -0.05 -12.22
CA SER A 405 -36.28 -0.66 -13.22
C SER A 405 -36.25 -2.19 -13.24
N THR A 406 -35.23 -2.82 -12.64
CA THR A 406 -35.12 -4.30 -12.54
C THR A 406 -35.53 -4.84 -11.16
N TRP A 407 -35.88 -3.95 -10.22
CA TRP A 407 -36.36 -4.30 -8.89
C TRP A 407 -37.84 -4.74 -8.91
N PRO A 408 -38.27 -5.75 -8.14
CA PRO A 408 -37.48 -6.59 -7.22
C PRO A 408 -36.90 -7.86 -7.88
N ALA A 409 -37.00 -8.01 -9.20
CA ALA A 409 -36.56 -9.22 -9.91
C ALA A 409 -35.02 -9.42 -9.92
N GLN A 410 -34.25 -8.36 -9.70
CA GLN A 410 -32.79 -8.42 -9.53
C GLN A 410 -32.34 -7.53 -8.36
N ASN A 411 -31.47 -8.06 -7.50
CA ASN A 411 -30.80 -7.31 -6.42
C ASN A 411 -29.42 -6.80 -6.86
N LEU A 412 -28.76 -5.98 -6.04
CA LEU A 412 -27.42 -5.40 -6.30
C LEU A 412 -26.35 -6.45 -6.70
N HIS A 413 -26.50 -7.69 -6.19
CA HIS A 413 -25.64 -8.84 -6.47
C HIS A 413 -25.86 -9.48 -7.85
N ASN A 414 -27.04 -9.29 -8.46
CA ASN A 414 -27.41 -9.86 -9.75
C ASN A 414 -27.35 -8.82 -10.89
N ILE A 415 -27.54 -7.53 -10.56
CA ILE A 415 -27.52 -6.43 -11.53
C ILE A 415 -26.09 -6.16 -12.04
N SER A 416 -25.99 -5.87 -13.35
CA SER A 416 -24.74 -5.56 -14.04
C SER A 416 -24.19 -4.16 -13.68
N LEU A 417 -23.60 -4.07 -12.48
CA LEU A 417 -22.69 -3.00 -12.07
C LEU A 417 -21.23 -3.44 -12.24
N GLN A 418 -20.31 -2.50 -12.42
CA GLN A 418 -18.89 -2.82 -12.48
C GLN A 418 -18.42 -3.33 -11.11
N LYS A 419 -17.59 -4.39 -11.07
CA LYS A 419 -17.25 -5.12 -9.81
C LYS A 419 -16.86 -4.17 -8.66
N TYR A 420 -16.08 -3.13 -8.93
CA TYR A 420 -15.67 -2.17 -7.91
C TYR A 420 -16.79 -1.25 -7.38
N GLN A 421 -17.79 -0.88 -8.20
CA GLN A 421 -18.97 -0.15 -7.72
C GLN A 421 -19.71 -1.01 -6.69
N ARG A 422 -19.97 -2.29 -7.06
CA ARG A 422 -20.63 -3.26 -6.17
C ARG A 422 -19.86 -3.43 -4.86
N HIS A 423 -18.57 -3.78 -4.89
CA HIS A 423 -17.77 -4.00 -3.67
C HIS A 423 -17.67 -2.74 -2.79
N THR A 424 -17.55 -1.55 -3.39
CA THR A 424 -17.57 -0.27 -2.65
C THR A 424 -18.90 -0.05 -1.94
N ILE A 425 -20.03 -0.32 -2.62
CA ILE A 425 -21.37 -0.20 -2.03
C ILE A 425 -21.58 -1.24 -0.93
N CYS A 426 -21.19 -2.51 -1.12
CA CYS A 426 -21.29 -3.55 -0.09
C CYS A 426 -20.49 -3.18 1.18
N CYS A 427 -19.27 -2.66 1.04
CA CYS A 427 -18.44 -2.20 2.15
C CYS A 427 -19.10 -1.05 2.96
N LEU A 428 -19.82 -0.16 2.28
CA LEU A 428 -20.59 0.89 2.93
C LEU A 428 -21.89 0.34 3.57
N LEU A 429 -22.59 -0.58 2.90
CA LEU A 429 -23.83 -1.16 3.40
C LEU A 429 -23.62 -2.08 4.61
N ASP A 430 -22.54 -2.86 4.69
CA ASP A 430 -22.24 -3.64 5.90
C ASP A 430 -22.05 -2.69 7.11
N CYS A 431 -21.25 -1.63 6.96
CA CYS A 431 -21.08 -0.62 8.00
C CYS A 431 -22.42 0.03 8.42
N VAL A 432 -23.27 0.41 7.45
CA VAL A 432 -24.59 0.97 7.75
C VAL A 432 -25.52 -0.06 8.41
N GLY A 433 -25.44 -1.33 8.04
CA GLY A 433 -26.21 -2.42 8.64
C GLY A 433 -25.83 -2.67 10.11
N GLN A 434 -24.53 -2.75 10.40
CA GLN A 434 -23.99 -2.92 11.76
C GLN A 434 -24.42 -1.76 12.67
N VAL A 435 -24.43 -0.53 12.15
CA VAL A 435 -24.91 0.69 12.85
C VAL A 435 -26.43 0.70 13.01
N ALA A 436 -27.17 0.37 11.96
CA ALA A 436 -28.63 0.33 11.97
C ALA A 436 -29.19 -0.71 12.95
N VAL A 437 -28.56 -1.89 13.07
CA VAL A 437 -28.99 -2.93 14.03
C VAL A 437 -28.81 -2.48 15.49
N ARG A 438 -27.80 -1.63 15.79
CA ARG A 438 -27.63 -1.02 17.12
C ARG A 438 -28.47 0.24 17.33
N CYS A 439 -28.90 0.91 16.26
CA CYS A 439 -29.61 2.18 16.30
C CYS A 439 -30.64 2.33 15.15
N PRO A 440 -31.74 1.56 15.14
CA PRO A 440 -32.68 1.51 14.00
C PRO A 440 -33.32 2.86 13.67
N GLN A 441 -33.49 3.74 14.67
CA GLN A 441 -34.03 5.08 14.50
C GLN A 441 -33.20 6.00 13.59
N PHE A 442 -31.94 5.64 13.28
CA PHE A 442 -31.10 6.35 12.33
C PHE A 442 -30.98 5.67 10.95
N GLU A 443 -31.47 4.43 10.78
CA GLU A 443 -31.31 3.62 9.54
C GLU A 443 -31.69 4.44 8.29
N HIS A 444 -32.88 5.05 8.30
CA HIS A 444 -33.38 5.82 7.17
C HIS A 444 -32.52 7.07 6.87
N ALA A 445 -32.08 7.80 7.90
CA ALA A 445 -31.29 9.02 7.72
C ALA A 445 -29.86 8.72 7.22
N ILE A 446 -29.25 7.62 7.68
CA ILE A 446 -27.94 7.15 7.21
C ILE A 446 -28.05 6.65 5.76
N LEU A 447 -29.05 5.82 5.43
CA LEU A 447 -29.29 5.38 4.06
C LEU A 447 -29.56 6.56 3.12
N HIS A 448 -30.28 7.59 3.56
CA HIS A 448 -30.51 8.81 2.77
C HIS A 448 -29.21 9.59 2.53
N ARG A 449 -28.33 9.73 3.55
CA ARG A 449 -26.99 10.34 3.38
C ARG A 449 -26.13 9.53 2.41
N LEU A 450 -26.18 8.20 2.49
CA LEU A 450 -25.46 7.28 1.61
C LEU A 450 -25.93 7.40 0.15
N ILE A 451 -27.24 7.40 -0.13
CA ILE A 451 -27.77 7.58 -1.49
C ILE A 451 -27.30 8.91 -2.06
N ARG A 452 -27.37 9.99 -1.27
CA ARG A 452 -26.88 11.33 -1.67
C ARG A 452 -25.39 11.32 -2.01
N ALA A 453 -24.55 10.66 -1.21
CA ALA A 453 -23.11 10.54 -1.48
C ALA A 453 -22.79 9.66 -2.71
N LEU A 454 -23.53 8.56 -2.91
CA LEU A 454 -23.34 7.63 -4.04
C LEU A 454 -23.82 8.20 -5.39
N THR A 455 -24.86 9.03 -5.39
CA THR A 455 -25.56 9.51 -6.61
C THR A 455 -25.39 11.00 -6.90
N ARG A 456 -25.06 11.82 -5.88
CA ARG A 456 -24.99 13.30 -5.91
C ARG A 456 -26.27 14.03 -6.31
N ARG A 457 -27.42 13.35 -6.25
CA ARG A 457 -28.74 13.97 -6.48
C ARG A 457 -29.19 14.84 -5.30
N PRO A 458 -30.02 15.87 -5.53
CA PRO A 458 -30.65 16.64 -4.45
C PRO A 458 -31.61 15.76 -3.62
N PRO A 459 -31.88 16.10 -2.35
CA PRO A 459 -32.75 15.31 -1.47
C PRO A 459 -34.15 15.11 -2.06
N GLU A 460 -34.70 16.15 -2.69
CA GLU A 460 -36.02 16.13 -3.35
C GLU A 460 -36.15 15.06 -4.44
N GLU A 461 -35.06 14.75 -5.17
CA GLU A 461 -35.05 13.66 -6.14
C GLU A 461 -34.97 12.28 -5.47
N ILE A 462 -34.31 12.18 -4.32
CA ILE A 462 -34.12 10.93 -3.60
C ILE A 462 -35.42 10.53 -2.88
N GLU A 463 -36.10 11.49 -2.24
CA GLU A 463 -37.42 11.29 -1.61
C GLU A 463 -38.49 10.86 -2.63
N ARG A 464 -38.43 11.38 -3.86
CA ARG A 464 -39.29 10.93 -4.97
C ARG A 464 -38.92 9.51 -5.46
N ASN A 465 -37.65 9.10 -5.34
CA ASN A 465 -37.13 7.80 -5.80
C ASN A 465 -36.98 6.77 -4.68
N ASN A 466 -38.04 6.57 -3.89
CA ASN A 466 -38.11 5.59 -2.80
C ASN A 466 -37.68 4.15 -3.17
N ILE A 467 -37.76 3.76 -4.45
CA ILE A 467 -37.28 2.46 -4.94
C ILE A 467 -35.79 2.26 -4.62
N LEU A 468 -34.93 3.25 -4.89
CA LEU A 468 -33.48 3.12 -4.64
C LEU A 468 -33.16 2.98 -3.14
N LEU A 469 -33.97 3.62 -2.27
CA LEU A 469 -33.89 3.42 -0.83
C LEU A 469 -34.25 1.98 -0.43
N GLN A 470 -35.28 1.38 -1.05
CA GLN A 470 -35.59 -0.03 -0.81
C GLN A 470 -34.49 -0.97 -1.35
N VAL A 471 -33.91 -0.67 -2.53
CA VAL A 471 -32.79 -1.43 -3.13
C VAL A 471 -31.61 -1.55 -2.16
N LEU A 472 -31.14 -0.43 -1.61
CA LEU A 472 -30.04 -0.43 -0.65
C LEU A 472 -30.44 -1.07 0.69
N ARG A 473 -31.68 -0.85 1.15
CA ARG A 473 -32.20 -1.39 2.42
C ARG A 473 -32.29 -2.92 2.42
N ALA A 474 -32.80 -3.57 1.38
CA ALA A 474 -32.84 -5.04 1.36
C ALA A 474 -31.44 -5.62 1.15
N THR A 475 -30.63 -5.03 0.25
CA THR A 475 -29.23 -5.46 0.04
C THR A 475 -28.44 -5.43 1.36
N MET A 476 -28.60 -4.38 2.17
CA MET A 476 -28.01 -4.27 3.51
C MET A 476 -28.46 -5.39 4.45
N ARG A 477 -29.76 -5.74 4.44
CA ARG A 477 -30.33 -6.79 5.29
C ARG A 477 -29.91 -8.19 4.84
N GLU A 478 -29.86 -8.44 3.53
CA GLU A 478 -29.32 -9.68 2.94
C GLU A 478 -27.85 -9.88 3.31
N GLN A 479 -27.03 -8.83 3.21
CA GLN A 479 -25.61 -8.88 3.59
C GLN A 479 -25.44 -9.10 5.10
N TYR A 480 -26.21 -8.41 5.94
CA TYR A 480 -26.18 -8.64 7.39
C TYR A 480 -26.58 -10.07 7.76
N LEU A 481 -27.65 -10.61 7.15
CA LEU A 481 -28.06 -12.00 7.36
C LEU A 481 -27.00 -12.99 6.91
N HIS A 482 -26.39 -12.80 5.73
CA HIS A 482 -25.32 -13.68 5.25
C HIS A 482 -24.07 -13.64 6.15
N ASN A 483 -23.67 -12.45 6.61
CA ASN A 483 -22.47 -12.27 7.43
C ASN A 483 -22.61 -12.80 8.87
N HIS A 484 -23.82 -12.81 9.44
CA HIS A 484 -24.08 -13.25 10.83
C HIS A 484 -24.79 -14.61 10.95
N TYR A 485 -25.49 -15.07 9.90
CA TYR A 485 -26.28 -16.31 9.88
C TYR A 485 -26.04 -17.13 8.59
N PRO A 486 -24.79 -17.55 8.28
CA PRO A 486 -24.45 -18.19 7.00
C PRO A 486 -25.16 -19.52 6.72
N ASN A 487 -25.84 -20.11 7.70
CA ASN A 487 -26.57 -21.38 7.57
C ASN A 487 -28.02 -21.24 7.09
N THR A 488 -28.57 -20.03 6.89
CA THR A 488 -29.88 -19.88 6.23
C THR A 488 -29.73 -20.07 4.72
N THR A 489 -30.23 -21.18 4.20
CA THR A 489 -29.98 -21.69 2.84
C THR A 489 -30.38 -20.75 1.70
N THR A 490 -29.42 -20.05 1.12
CA THR A 490 -29.44 -19.60 -0.29
C THR A 490 -28.07 -19.84 -0.93
N PRO A 491 -27.97 -20.59 -2.05
CA PRO A 491 -26.70 -20.78 -2.73
C PRO A 491 -26.35 -19.56 -3.59
N SER A 492 -25.16 -18.99 -3.40
CA SER A 492 -24.57 -18.02 -4.33
C SER A 492 -23.08 -18.29 -4.54
N GLN A 493 -22.61 -18.08 -5.77
CA GLN A 493 -21.27 -18.43 -6.23
C GLN A 493 -20.28 -17.27 -6.01
N CYS A 494 -19.00 -17.61 -5.84
CA CYS A 494 -17.89 -16.67 -5.62
C CYS A 494 -17.44 -15.93 -6.89
#